data_AF-A0A9W8I1D4-F1
#
_entry.id   AF-A0A9W8I1D4-F1
#
_cell.length_a   1.000
_cell.length_b   1.000
_cell.length_c   1.000
_cell.angle_alpha   90.00
_cell.angle_beta   90.00
_cell.angle_gamma   90.00
#
_symmetry.space_group_name_H-M   'P 1'
#
loop_
_entity.id
_entity.type
_entity.pdbx_description
1 polymer ?
#
loop_
_entity_poly.entity_id
_entity_poly.type
_entity_poly.pdbx_seq_one_letter_code
_entity_poly.pdbx_strand_id
1 'polypeptide(L)'
;MVLAHWLYANACNKGEECVITSWDIFYELESWYLLFWNLAGVPFSYCYTSIYVLQNGPMGFSIGWNVMCFTLLLVGYFFWDTGNSQRNRFRMYWNNTLIKRNAFPQLPKSFIKDAKFLQTRHGNKLLIDGWYAYVRKPHYTADLAMSLSWGLIAGFGSFFPYFYLTFFLIVLVHRVGRDDARCARKYGADWDLYMKTVPWKFIPYIY
;
A
#
# COMPACT_ATOMS: atom_id res chain seq x y z
N MET A 1 17.11 2.86 6.78
CA MET A 1 16.69 1.61 6.09
C MET A 1 16.23 0.49 7.00
N VAL A 2 16.97 0.15 8.07
CA VAL A 2 16.57 -0.95 8.99
C VAL A 2 15.12 -0.82 9.48
N LEU A 3 14.75 0.37 10.00
CA LEU A 3 13.37 0.62 10.45
C LEU A 3 12.34 0.46 9.33
N ALA A 4 12.63 0.97 8.14
CA ALA A 4 11.73 0.90 6.99
C ALA A 4 11.43 -0.54 6.57
N HIS A 5 12.47 -1.37 6.43
CA HIS A 5 12.31 -2.79 6.09
C HIS A 5 11.64 -3.56 7.23
N TRP A 6 11.96 -3.26 8.48
CA TRP A 6 11.31 -3.87 9.63
C TRP A 6 9.82 -3.59 9.66
N LEU A 7 9.40 -2.32 9.48
CA LEU A 7 7.99 -1.94 9.41
C LEU A 7 7.26 -2.64 8.27
N TYR A 8 7.86 -2.67 7.07
CA TYR A 8 7.27 -3.30 5.90
C TYR A 8 7.12 -4.82 6.09
N ALA A 9 8.20 -5.51 6.48
CA ALA A 9 8.17 -6.94 6.74
C ALA A 9 7.17 -7.29 7.85
N ASN A 10 7.11 -6.48 8.91
CA ASN A 10 6.16 -6.69 9.99
C ASN A 10 4.70 -6.60 9.52
N ALA A 11 4.36 -5.61 8.68
CA ALA A 11 3.02 -5.51 8.12
C ALA A 11 2.67 -6.67 7.19
N CYS A 12 3.62 -7.14 6.38
CA CYS A 12 3.43 -8.34 5.55
C CYS A 12 3.11 -9.57 6.40
N ASN A 13 3.86 -9.81 7.48
CA ASN A 13 3.60 -10.93 8.40
C ASN A 13 2.26 -10.77 9.14
N LYS A 14 1.94 -9.55 9.57
CA LYS A 14 0.66 -9.23 10.23
C LYS A 14 -0.55 -9.45 9.33
N GLY A 15 -0.42 -9.20 8.03
CA GLY A 15 -1.48 -9.29 7.04
C GLY A 15 -1.36 -10.50 6.12
N GLU A 16 -0.61 -11.53 6.52
CA GLU A 16 -0.37 -12.74 5.74
C GLU A 16 -1.69 -13.40 5.27
N GLU A 17 -2.70 -13.47 6.13
CA GLU A 17 -4.02 -14.02 5.81
C GLU A 17 -4.77 -13.21 4.74
N CYS A 18 -4.35 -11.96 4.49
CA CYS A 18 -4.94 -11.12 3.45
C CYS A 18 -4.31 -11.36 2.07
N VAL A 19 -3.12 -11.98 2.00
CA VAL A 19 -2.37 -12.15 0.74
C VAL A 19 -3.12 -13.03 -0.26
N ILE A 20 -3.89 -13.99 0.25
CA ILE A 20 -4.68 -14.90 -0.57
C ILE A 20 -5.66 -14.15 -1.46
N THR A 21 -6.14 -12.97 -1.04
CA THR A 21 -7.08 -12.10 -1.78
C THR A 21 -6.43 -11.17 -2.80
N SER A 22 -5.10 -11.24 -2.92
CA SER A 22 -4.36 -10.46 -3.90
C SER A 22 -4.62 -10.94 -5.33
N TRP A 23 -4.29 -10.07 -6.28
CA TRP A 23 -4.48 -10.37 -7.69
C TRP A 23 -3.61 -11.55 -8.13
N ASP A 24 -2.35 -11.56 -7.69
CA ASP A 24 -1.33 -12.52 -8.09
C ASP A 24 -1.71 -13.95 -7.70
N ILE A 25 -2.39 -14.12 -6.55
CA ILE A 25 -2.88 -15.44 -6.10
C ILE A 25 -4.22 -15.83 -6.77
N PHE A 26 -5.17 -14.90 -6.94
CA PHE A 26 -6.50 -15.24 -7.44
C PHE A 26 -6.60 -15.35 -8.97
N TYR A 27 -5.76 -14.63 -9.73
CA TYR A 27 -5.96 -14.43 -11.17
C TYR A 27 -4.73 -14.72 -12.02
N GLU A 28 -3.52 -14.55 -11.50
CA GLU A 28 -2.31 -14.78 -12.29
C GLU A 28 -1.89 -16.24 -12.19
N LEU A 29 -1.55 -16.82 -13.34
CA LEU A 29 -0.94 -18.14 -13.38
C LEU A 29 0.52 -18.03 -12.97
N GLU A 30 0.98 -19.01 -12.20
CA GLU A 30 2.39 -19.12 -11.87
C GLU A 30 3.20 -19.27 -13.16
N SER A 31 3.99 -18.24 -13.46
CA SER A 31 4.77 -18.13 -14.68
C SER A 31 6.18 -17.68 -14.32
N TRP A 32 7.08 -17.78 -15.29
CA TRP A 32 8.44 -17.28 -15.12
C TRP A 32 8.49 -15.84 -14.62
N TYR A 33 7.57 -14.98 -15.08
CA TYR A 33 7.47 -13.59 -14.64
C TYR A 33 7.23 -13.47 -13.13
N LEU A 34 6.26 -14.20 -12.59
CA LEU A 34 5.92 -14.15 -11.17
C LEU A 34 7.04 -14.77 -10.30
N LEU A 35 7.62 -15.88 -10.76
CA LEU A 35 8.76 -16.52 -10.11
C LEU A 35 9.99 -15.61 -10.07
N PHE A 36 10.31 -14.95 -11.18
CA PHE A 36 11.42 -14.01 -11.26
C PHE A 36 11.25 -12.87 -10.24
N TRP A 37 10.07 -12.24 -10.19
CA TRP A 37 9.85 -11.13 -9.26
C TRP A 37 9.88 -11.56 -7.80
N ASN A 38 9.35 -12.74 -7.47
CA ASN A 38 9.37 -13.25 -6.10
C ASN A 38 10.77 -13.66 -5.61
N LEU A 39 11.58 -14.28 -6.47
CA LEU A 39 12.88 -14.85 -6.08
C LEU A 39 14.06 -13.91 -6.33
N ALA A 40 14.02 -13.09 -7.38
CA ALA A 40 15.12 -12.24 -7.79
C ALA A 40 14.74 -10.76 -7.79
N GLY A 41 13.65 -10.39 -8.48
CA GLY A 41 13.27 -9.00 -8.68
C GLY A 41 13.12 -8.22 -7.37
N VAL A 42 12.24 -8.64 -6.46
CA VAL A 42 12.01 -7.95 -5.18
C VAL A 42 13.23 -8.01 -4.26
N PRO A 43 13.82 -9.18 -3.94
CA PRO A 43 14.93 -9.25 -2.98
C PRO A 43 16.16 -8.44 -3.40
N PHE A 44 16.54 -8.49 -4.69
CA PHE A 44 17.74 -7.81 -5.17
C PHE A 44 17.52 -6.34 -5.51
N SER A 45 16.29 -5.89 -5.78
CA SER A 45 16.04 -4.46 -6.06
C SER A 45 15.66 -3.65 -4.82
N TYR A 46 14.93 -4.23 -3.86
CA TYR A 46 14.45 -3.47 -2.69
C TYR A 46 15.59 -3.14 -1.71
N CYS A 47 16.72 -3.86 -1.80
CA CYS A 47 17.90 -3.60 -0.99
C CYS A 47 18.85 -2.53 -1.56
N TYR A 48 18.59 -1.97 -2.75
CA TYR A 48 19.50 -1.01 -3.40
C TYR A 48 19.85 0.19 -2.52
N THR A 49 18.87 0.78 -1.83
CA THR A 49 19.14 1.89 -0.90
C THR A 49 20.03 1.45 0.26
N SER A 50 19.81 0.27 0.84
CA SER A 50 20.65 -0.24 1.93
C SER A 50 22.09 -0.48 1.47
N ILE A 51 22.27 -1.09 0.30
CA ILE A 51 23.60 -1.33 -0.30
C ILE A 51 24.30 0.00 -0.58
N TYR A 52 23.58 0.97 -1.14
CA TYR A 52 24.13 2.28 -1.45
C TYR A 52 24.61 3.00 -0.20
N VAL A 53 23.80 3.04 0.87
CA VAL A 53 24.20 3.66 2.15
C VAL A 53 25.38 2.92 2.78
N LEU A 54 25.43 1.59 2.68
CA LEU A 54 26.56 0.81 3.19
C LEU A 54 27.87 1.15 2.47
N GLN A 55 27.83 1.29 1.14
CA GLN A 55 29.01 1.57 0.33
C GLN A 55 29.53 3.01 0.45
N ASN A 56 28.62 3.98 0.57
CA ASN A 56 28.98 5.40 0.61
C ASN A 56 29.21 5.93 2.04
N GLY A 57 28.96 5.11 3.06
CA GLY A 57 29.09 5.50 4.46
C GLY A 57 27.95 6.41 4.94
N PRO A 58 28.08 7.01 6.15
CA PRO A 58 27.06 7.87 6.72
C PRO A 58 26.80 9.06 5.80
N MET A 59 25.59 9.12 5.24
CA MET A 59 25.14 10.28 4.50
C MET A 59 25.10 11.47 5.48
N GLY A 60 26.02 12.43 5.33
CA GLY A 60 26.23 13.56 6.25
C GLY A 60 25.10 14.60 6.29
N PHE A 61 23.84 14.14 6.28
CA PHE A 61 22.65 14.99 6.32
C PHE A 61 22.40 15.58 7.70
N SER A 62 21.76 16.75 7.72
CA SER A 62 21.37 17.41 8.95
C SER A 62 20.37 16.56 9.74
N ILE A 63 20.31 16.79 11.06
CA ILE A 63 19.32 16.15 11.93
C ILE A 63 17.90 16.43 11.43
N GLY A 64 17.62 17.66 10.98
CA GLY A 64 16.32 18.05 10.43
C GLY A 64 15.91 17.23 9.21
N TRP A 65 16.84 16.95 8.29
CA TRP A 65 16.58 16.10 7.13
C TRP A 65 16.24 14.66 7.53
N ASN A 66 17.00 14.10 8.45
CA ASN A 66 16.74 12.76 8.97
C ASN A 66 15.36 12.71 9.64
N VAL A 67 15.05 13.66 10.54
CA VAL A 67 13.74 13.76 11.20
C VAL A 67 12.61 13.82 10.17
N MET A 68 12.74 14.66 9.12
CA MET A 68 11.75 14.73 8.04
C MET A 68 11.54 13.36 7.36
N CYS A 69 12.62 12.66 6.99
CA CYS A 69 12.53 11.34 6.35
C CYS A 69 11.88 10.29 7.27
N PHE A 70 12.23 10.29 8.57
CA PHE A 70 11.63 9.39 9.55
C PHE A 70 10.15 9.70 9.78
N THR A 71 9.76 10.98 9.87
CA THR A 71 8.37 11.39 9.98
C THR A 71 7.58 10.97 8.74
N LEU A 72 8.11 11.20 7.54
CA LEU A 72 7.48 10.77 6.28
C LEU A 72 7.27 9.26 6.25
N LEU A 73 8.26 8.47 6.66
CA LEU A 73 8.17 7.02 6.76
C LEU A 73 7.08 6.57 7.75
N LEU A 74 7.08 7.11 8.97
CA LEU A 74 6.17 6.68 10.03
C LEU A 74 4.71 7.07 9.74
N VAL A 75 4.51 8.28 9.21
CA VAL A 75 3.19 8.74 8.77
C VAL A 75 2.70 7.89 7.60
N GLY A 76 3.55 7.70 6.58
CA GLY A 76 3.24 6.81 5.45
C GLY A 76 2.86 5.40 5.91
N TYR A 77 3.66 4.80 6.79
CA TYR A 77 3.37 3.48 7.35
C TYR A 77 2.04 3.44 8.09
N PHE A 78 1.72 4.45 8.90
CA PHE A 78 0.45 4.52 9.61
C PHE A 78 -0.75 4.47 8.65
N PHE A 79 -0.76 5.31 7.61
CA PHE A 79 -1.84 5.33 6.62
C PHE A 79 -1.87 4.06 5.76
N TRP A 80 -0.72 3.54 5.37
CA TRP A 80 -0.62 2.33 4.55
C TRP A 80 -1.14 1.10 5.30
N ASP A 81 -0.70 0.90 6.54
CA ASP A 81 -1.08 -0.23 7.37
C ASP A 81 -2.55 -0.18 7.78
N THR A 82 -3.01 0.97 8.29
CA THR A 82 -4.41 1.12 8.71
C THR A 82 -5.36 1.16 7.51
N GLY A 83 -4.95 1.73 6.36
CA GLY A 83 -5.70 1.73 5.11
C GLY A 83 -5.87 0.34 4.50
N ASN A 84 -4.84 -0.50 4.50
CA ASN A 84 -5.00 -1.88 4.08
C ASN A 84 -5.85 -2.67 5.08
N SER A 85 -5.63 -2.48 6.39
CA SER A 85 -6.37 -3.16 7.45
C SER A 85 -7.87 -2.86 7.41
N GLN A 86 -8.26 -1.59 7.25
CA GLN A 86 -9.68 -1.19 7.18
C GLN A 86 -10.39 -1.88 6.03
N ARG A 87 -9.79 -1.92 4.83
CA ARG A 87 -10.38 -2.57 3.66
C ARG A 87 -10.52 -4.07 3.85
N ASN A 88 -9.45 -4.73 4.26
CA ASN A 88 -9.43 -6.19 4.34
C ASN A 88 -10.34 -6.68 5.47
N ARG A 89 -10.25 -6.06 6.66
CA ARG A 89 -11.11 -6.42 7.80
C ARG A 89 -12.58 -6.07 7.59
N PHE A 90 -12.88 -4.99 6.86
CA PHE A 90 -14.27 -4.70 6.45
C PHE A 90 -14.86 -5.83 5.61
N ARG A 91 -14.11 -6.33 4.61
CA ARG A 91 -14.54 -7.47 3.78
C ARG A 91 -14.69 -8.75 4.61
N MET A 92 -13.72 -9.04 5.49
CA MET A 92 -13.77 -10.23 6.34
C MET A 92 -14.93 -10.18 7.34
N TYR A 93 -15.21 -9.00 7.91
CA TYR A 93 -16.34 -8.81 8.83
C TYR A 93 -17.68 -9.13 8.16
N TRP A 94 -17.91 -8.59 6.96
CA TRP A 94 -19.16 -8.85 6.23
C TRP A 94 -19.28 -10.26 5.67
N ASN A 95 -18.17 -10.97 5.51
CA ASN A 95 -18.14 -12.37 5.10
C ASN A 95 -18.11 -13.35 6.29
N ASN A 96 -18.19 -12.87 7.53
CA ASN A 96 -18.05 -13.69 8.75
C ASN A 96 -16.72 -14.48 8.84
N THR A 97 -15.65 -13.98 8.21
CA THR A 97 -14.31 -14.58 8.20
C THR A 97 -13.26 -13.74 8.91
N LEU A 98 -13.68 -12.82 9.80
CA LEU A 98 -12.76 -11.92 10.49
C LEU A 98 -11.83 -12.68 11.44
N ILE A 99 -10.56 -12.79 11.05
CA ILE A 99 -9.49 -13.34 11.88
C ILE A 99 -8.77 -12.19 12.56
N LYS A 100 -8.82 -12.16 13.90
CA LYS A 100 -8.04 -11.20 14.69
C LYS A 100 -6.71 -11.84 15.08
N ARG A 101 -5.63 -11.48 14.39
CA ARG A 101 -4.27 -11.94 14.73
C ARG A 101 -3.63 -11.04 15.79
N ASN A 102 -2.96 -11.68 16.75
CA ASN A 102 -2.14 -11.00 17.75
C ASN A 102 -0.73 -10.77 17.20
N ALA A 103 -0.60 -9.88 16.21
CA ALA A 103 0.69 -9.47 15.65
C ALA A 103 1.08 -8.07 16.15
N PHE A 104 2.34 -7.87 16.51
CA PHE A 104 2.85 -6.60 17.06
C PHE A 104 3.49 -5.73 15.96
N PRO A 105 3.32 -4.38 15.96
CA PRO A 105 2.25 -3.62 16.60
C PRO A 105 0.96 -3.62 15.74
N GLN A 106 -0.21 -3.68 16.40
CA GLN A 106 -1.50 -3.33 15.81
C GLN A 106 -1.74 -1.84 15.98
N LEU A 107 -1.89 -1.13 14.86
CA LEU A 107 -2.17 0.30 14.90
C LEU A 107 -3.65 0.57 15.26
N PRO A 108 -3.93 1.68 15.97
CA PRO A 108 -5.29 2.12 16.22
C PRO A 108 -6.00 2.47 14.90
N LYS A 109 -7.34 2.47 14.89
CA LYS A 109 -8.17 2.72 13.69
C LYS A 109 -7.98 1.71 12.54
N SER A 110 -7.38 0.56 12.81
CA SER A 110 -7.21 -0.53 11.82
C SER A 110 -8.51 -1.28 11.48
N PHE A 111 -9.54 -1.21 12.34
CA PHE A 111 -10.86 -1.77 12.10
C PHE A 111 -11.94 -0.79 12.52
N ILE A 112 -13.01 -0.70 11.73
CA ILE A 112 -14.19 0.14 11.98
C ILE A 112 -15.37 -0.81 12.06
N LYS A 113 -16.00 -0.92 13.24
CA LYS A 113 -17.07 -1.88 13.51
C LYS A 113 -18.34 -1.57 12.72
N ASP A 114 -18.77 -0.31 12.76
CA ASP A 114 -20.00 0.17 12.13
C ASP A 114 -19.67 1.08 10.93
N ALA A 115 -18.81 0.58 10.05
CA ALA A 115 -18.34 1.34 8.89
C ALA A 115 -19.47 1.64 7.90
N LYS A 116 -19.55 2.88 7.42
CA LYS A 116 -20.45 3.24 6.32
C LYS A 116 -20.04 2.51 5.03
N PHE A 117 -21.04 2.00 4.31
CA PHE A 117 -20.84 1.28 3.06
C PHE A 117 -21.92 1.61 2.03
N LEU A 118 -21.57 1.46 0.76
CA LEU A 118 -22.50 1.48 -0.35
C LEU A 118 -22.87 0.04 -0.71
N GLN A 119 -24.16 -0.27 -0.61
CA GLN A 119 -24.69 -1.58 -0.99
C GLN A 119 -24.87 -1.64 -2.51
N THR A 120 -24.16 -2.57 -3.17
CA THR A 120 -24.31 -2.81 -4.61
C THR A 120 -25.48 -3.73 -4.89
N ARG A 121 -26.07 -3.62 -6.08
CA ARG A 121 -27.13 -4.50 -6.63
C ARG A 121 -26.68 -5.96 -6.69
N HIS A 122 -25.38 -6.19 -6.90
CA HIS A 122 -24.75 -7.50 -6.87
C HIS A 122 -24.55 -8.08 -5.46
N GLY A 123 -25.09 -7.44 -4.41
CA GLY A 123 -24.97 -7.91 -3.03
C GLY A 123 -23.64 -7.56 -2.32
N ASN A 124 -22.63 -7.11 -3.07
CA ASN A 124 -21.35 -6.69 -2.50
C ASN A 124 -21.47 -5.34 -1.80
N LYS A 125 -20.59 -5.09 -0.82
CA LYS A 125 -20.53 -3.84 -0.06
C LYS A 125 -19.23 -3.10 -0.37
N LEU A 126 -19.33 -1.83 -0.75
CA LEU A 126 -18.19 -0.95 -1.01
C LEU A 126 -17.96 -0.03 0.19
N LEU A 127 -16.75 -0.02 0.73
CA LEU A 127 -16.39 0.79 1.90
C LEU A 127 -16.31 2.29 1.51
N ILE A 128 -17.08 3.12 2.19
CA ILE A 128 -17.12 4.59 2.04
C ILE A 128 -16.80 5.31 3.36
N ASP A 129 -16.08 4.64 4.26
CA ASP A 129 -15.73 5.12 5.60
C ASP A 129 -14.22 5.02 5.87
N GLY A 130 -13.77 5.65 6.96
CA GLY A 130 -12.36 5.70 7.33
C GLY A 130 -11.53 6.41 6.26
N TRP A 131 -10.40 5.83 5.89
CA TRP A 131 -9.53 6.40 4.85
C TRP A 131 -10.17 6.37 3.46
N TYR A 132 -11.08 5.42 3.22
CA TYR A 132 -11.78 5.26 1.95
C TYR A 132 -12.92 6.25 1.75
N ALA A 133 -13.28 7.03 2.77
CA ALA A 133 -14.20 8.15 2.61
C ALA A 133 -13.55 9.33 1.84
N TYR A 134 -12.24 9.50 1.98
CA TYR A 134 -11.51 10.63 1.40
C TYR A 134 -10.95 10.33 0.01
N VAL A 135 -10.40 9.13 -0.16
CA VAL A 135 -9.77 8.67 -1.41
C VAL A 135 -10.04 7.20 -1.64
N ARG A 136 -10.14 6.77 -2.90
CA ARG A 136 -10.41 5.36 -3.24
C ARG A 136 -9.23 4.43 -2.94
N LYS A 137 -7.99 4.94 -2.97
CA LYS A 137 -6.75 4.16 -2.81
C LYS A 137 -5.75 4.82 -1.84
N PRO A 138 -6.11 5.06 -0.57
CA PRO A 138 -5.25 5.76 0.40
C PRO A 138 -3.90 5.07 0.62
N HIS A 139 -3.94 3.73 0.65
CA HIS A 139 -2.75 2.90 0.84
C HIS A 139 -1.73 3.08 -0.29
N TYR A 140 -2.13 3.30 -1.53
CA TYR A 140 -1.19 3.49 -2.64
C TYR A 140 -0.40 4.80 -2.51
N THR A 141 -1.07 5.89 -2.14
CA THR A 141 -0.40 7.17 -1.87
C THR A 141 0.57 7.06 -0.70
N ALA A 142 0.16 6.36 0.36
CA ALA A 142 0.98 6.14 1.53
C ALA A 142 2.23 5.30 1.23
N ASP A 143 2.09 4.27 0.39
CA ASP A 143 3.19 3.42 -0.06
C ASP A 143 4.19 4.21 -0.93
N LEU A 144 3.69 5.07 -1.81
CA LEU A 144 4.54 6.00 -2.58
C LEU A 144 5.33 6.94 -1.66
N ALA A 145 4.68 7.52 -0.64
CA ALA A 145 5.36 8.37 0.34
C ALA A 145 6.46 7.63 1.12
N MET A 146 6.22 6.37 1.49
CA MET A 146 7.23 5.51 2.10
C MET A 146 8.38 5.22 1.13
N SER A 147 8.09 4.82 -0.11
CA SER A 147 9.12 4.54 -1.11
C SER A 147 10.00 5.77 -1.40
N LEU A 148 9.40 6.97 -1.40
CA LEU A 148 10.13 8.23 -1.51
C LEU A 148 11.06 8.45 -0.31
N SER A 149 10.60 8.20 0.92
CA SER A 149 11.43 8.34 2.11
C SER A 149 12.63 7.38 2.12
N TRP A 150 12.50 6.22 1.46
CA TRP A 150 13.60 5.27 1.30
C TRP A 150 14.66 5.83 0.34
N GLY A 151 14.26 6.46 -0.77
CA GLY A 151 15.21 7.13 -1.66
C GLY A 151 15.89 8.34 -1.00
N LEU A 152 15.11 9.22 -0.37
CA LEU A 152 15.60 10.47 0.20
C LEU A 152 16.66 10.29 1.30
N ILE A 153 16.60 9.19 2.06
CA ILE A 153 17.60 8.92 3.10
C ILE A 153 18.99 8.61 2.52
N ALA A 154 19.06 8.22 1.25
CA ALA A 154 20.29 7.96 0.51
C ALA A 154 20.76 9.17 -0.32
N GLY A 155 20.07 10.31 -0.25
CA GLY A 155 20.47 11.52 -0.95
C GLY A 155 20.20 11.51 -2.45
N PHE A 156 20.88 12.40 -3.17
CA PHE A 156 20.70 12.61 -4.62
C PHE A 156 21.93 12.25 -5.44
N GLY A 157 22.92 11.56 -4.85
CA GLY A 157 24.17 11.21 -5.50
C GLY A 157 24.04 10.10 -6.55
N SER A 158 22.94 9.35 -6.55
CA SER A 158 22.69 8.27 -7.49
C SER A 158 21.20 8.02 -7.69
N PHE A 159 20.83 7.49 -8.85
CA PHE A 159 19.47 7.08 -9.15
C PHE A 159 19.10 5.72 -8.51
N PHE A 160 20.08 4.87 -8.19
CA PHE A 160 19.82 3.51 -7.69
C PHE A 160 18.86 3.45 -6.48
N PRO A 161 18.99 4.31 -5.44
CA PRO A 161 18.03 4.36 -4.34
C PRO A 161 16.59 4.73 -4.73
N TYR A 162 16.39 5.40 -5.87
CA TYR A 162 15.08 5.81 -6.40
C TYR A 162 14.50 4.81 -7.40
N PHE A 163 15.23 3.74 -7.72
CA PHE A 163 14.72 2.68 -8.59
C PHE A 163 13.41 2.10 -8.04
N TYR A 164 13.36 1.80 -6.74
CA TYR A 164 12.15 1.27 -6.09
C TYR A 164 10.95 2.20 -6.25
N LEU A 165 11.11 3.49 -5.93
CA LEU A 165 10.06 4.51 -6.10
C LEU A 165 9.56 4.56 -7.56
N THR A 166 10.49 4.60 -8.52
CA THR A 166 10.17 4.74 -9.94
C THR A 166 9.44 3.50 -10.47
N PHE A 167 9.99 2.32 -10.18
CA PHE A 167 9.40 1.04 -10.55
C PHE A 167 7.99 0.90 -9.93
N PHE A 168 7.87 1.19 -8.64
CA PHE A 168 6.61 1.08 -7.93
C PHE A 168 5.55 2.05 -8.46
N LEU A 169 5.92 3.29 -8.82
CA LEU A 169 5.01 4.24 -9.45
C LEU A 169 4.44 3.71 -10.77
N ILE A 170 5.27 3.15 -11.64
CA ILE A 170 4.84 2.57 -12.92
C ILE A 170 3.85 1.42 -12.69
N VAL A 171 4.21 0.48 -11.82
CA VAL A 171 3.37 -0.69 -11.50
C VAL A 171 2.05 -0.25 -10.86
N LEU A 172 2.07 0.74 -9.99
CA LEU A 172 0.90 1.25 -9.27
C LEU A 172 -0.09 1.95 -10.20
N VAL A 173 0.40 2.75 -11.17
CA VAL A 173 -0.45 3.36 -12.20
C VAL A 173 -1.15 2.29 -13.03
N HIS A 174 -0.40 1.29 -13.50
CA HIS A 174 -0.97 0.16 -14.23
C HIS A 174 -1.98 -0.61 -13.39
N ARG A 175 -1.65 -0.87 -12.12
CA ARG A 175 -2.49 -1.61 -11.17
C ARG A 175 -3.82 -0.91 -10.92
N VAL A 176 -3.82 0.42 -10.74
CA VAL A 176 -5.05 1.19 -10.54
C VAL A 176 -5.91 1.22 -11.78
N GLY A 177 -5.31 1.41 -12.97
CA GLY A 177 -6.06 1.34 -14.23
C GLY A 177 -6.78 0.00 -14.40
N ARG A 178 -6.08 -1.12 -14.12
CA ARG A 178 -6.64 -2.47 -14.18
C ARG A 178 -7.77 -2.69 -13.16
N ASP A 179 -7.58 -2.22 -11.92
CA ASP A 179 -8.58 -2.36 -10.86
C ASP A 179 -9.85 -1.53 -11.13
N ASP A 180 -9.69 -0.27 -11.56
CA ASP A 180 -10.82 0.59 -11.92
C ASP A 180 -11.62 0.00 -13.09
N ALA A 181 -10.95 -0.45 -14.15
CA ALA A 181 -11.62 -1.08 -15.30
C ALA A 181 -12.39 -2.35 -14.89
N ARG A 182 -11.85 -3.12 -13.95
CA ARG A 182 -12.51 -4.31 -13.41
C ARG A 182 -13.71 -3.95 -12.52
N CYS A 183 -13.57 -2.98 -11.62
CA CYS A 183 -14.64 -2.53 -10.76
C CYS A 183 -15.79 -1.92 -11.57
N ALA A 184 -15.49 -1.15 -12.63
CA ALA A 184 -16.49 -0.65 -13.56
C ALA A 184 -17.26 -1.79 -14.25
N ARG A 185 -16.56 -2.83 -14.75
CA ARG A 185 -17.22 -4.01 -15.34
C ARG A 185 -18.04 -4.82 -14.34
N LYS A 186 -17.58 -4.94 -13.09
CA LYS A 186 -18.22 -5.77 -12.06
C LYS A 186 -19.44 -5.10 -11.41
N TYR A 187 -19.37 -3.78 -11.17
CA TYR A 187 -20.38 -3.06 -10.38
C TYR A 187 -21.22 -2.08 -11.22
N GLY A 188 -20.82 -1.77 -12.45
CA GLY A 188 -21.57 -0.92 -13.38
C GLY A 188 -21.99 0.41 -12.73
N ALA A 189 -23.28 0.71 -12.77
CA ALA A 189 -23.84 1.96 -12.22
C ALA A 189 -23.55 2.17 -10.72
N ASP A 190 -23.38 1.10 -9.94
CA ASP A 190 -23.03 1.24 -8.52
C ASP A 190 -21.58 1.71 -8.35
N TRP A 191 -20.69 1.39 -9.31
CA TRP A 191 -19.34 1.94 -9.36
C TRP A 191 -19.37 3.43 -9.67
N ASP A 192 -20.22 3.87 -10.59
CA ASP A 192 -20.37 5.29 -10.91
C ASP A 192 -20.87 6.09 -9.70
N LEU A 193 -21.82 5.52 -8.94
CA LEU A 193 -22.28 6.11 -7.68
C LEU A 193 -21.17 6.13 -6.62
N TYR A 194 -20.36 5.07 -6.54
CA TYR A 194 -19.22 5.02 -5.65
C TYR A 194 -18.18 6.09 -6.02
N MET A 195 -17.88 6.27 -7.31
CA MET A 195 -16.97 7.30 -7.78
C MET A 195 -17.51 8.71 -7.55
N LYS A 196 -18.83 8.94 -7.56
CA LYS A 196 -19.42 10.23 -7.18
C LYS A 196 -19.31 10.49 -5.67
N THR A 197 -19.49 9.46 -4.86
CA THR A 197 -19.38 9.55 -3.40
C THR A 197 -17.93 9.81 -2.95
N VAL A 198 -16.97 9.12 -3.58
CA VAL A 198 -15.53 9.23 -3.29
C VAL A 198 -14.81 9.58 -4.59
N PRO A 199 -14.74 10.88 -4.98
CA PRO A 199 -14.26 11.29 -6.31
C PRO A 199 -12.75 11.12 -6.50
N TRP A 200 -11.97 11.21 -5.44
CA TRP A 200 -10.51 11.23 -5.49
C TRP A 200 -9.91 9.81 -5.47
N LYS A 201 -8.90 9.53 -6.31
CA LYS A 201 -8.20 8.24 -6.35
C LYS A 201 -7.10 8.15 -5.32
N PHE A 202 -6.20 9.12 -5.31
CA PHE A 202 -4.93 9.08 -4.60
C PHE A 202 -4.75 10.25 -3.64
N ILE A 203 -4.99 11.49 -4.11
CA ILE A 203 -4.77 12.70 -3.33
C ILE A 203 -6.08 13.48 -3.30
N PRO A 204 -6.67 13.72 -2.11
CA PRO A 204 -7.87 14.54 -2.00
C PRO A 204 -7.67 15.89 -2.70
N TYR A 205 -8.68 16.33 -3.44
CA TYR A 205 -8.69 17.62 -4.16
C TYR A 205 -7.72 17.76 -5.33
N ILE A 206 -6.93 16.74 -5.68
CA ILE A 206 -6.01 16.77 -6.82
C ILE A 206 -6.37 15.68 -7.82
N TYR A 207 -6.35 14.42 -7.39
CA TYR A 207 -6.53 13.26 -8.28
C TYR A 207 -7.07 12.04 -7.56
#